data_AF-A0A0B8NXW0-F1
#
_entry.id   AF-A0A0B8NXW0-F1
#
_cell.length_a   1.000
_cell.length_b   1.000
_cell.length_c   1.000
_cell.angle_alpha   90.00
_cell.angle_beta   90.00
_cell.angle_gamma   90.00
#
_symmetry.space_group_name_H-M   'P 1'
#
loop_
_entity.id
_entity.type
_entity.pdbx_description
1 polymer ?
#
loop_
_entity_poly.entity_id
_entity_poly.type
_entity_poly.pdbx_seq_one_letter_code
_entity_poly.pdbx_strand_id
1 'polypeptide(L)'
;MTFLSLAIPPIGGVIIADFIMNKKRYQNFEKAEFLTVNWAAIIAVAVGVAAGKFIPGIVPLNAVLGGALCYILLNPLMNKKAIASEQAA
;
A
#
# COMPACT_ATOMS: atom_id res chain seq x y z
N MET A 1 6.19 21.94 11.42
CA MET A 1 6.73 21.99 10.04
C MET A 1 7.42 20.70 9.59
N THR A 2 7.10 19.51 10.12
CA THR A 2 7.74 18.23 9.70
C THR A 2 6.77 17.10 9.36
N PHE A 3 5.46 17.31 9.51
CA PHE A 3 4.46 16.25 9.27
C PHE A 3 4.41 15.80 7.80
N LEU A 4 4.46 16.74 6.85
CA LEU A 4 4.41 16.42 5.43
C LEU A 4 5.62 15.59 4.99
N SER A 5 6.82 15.94 5.49
CA SER A 5 8.05 15.18 5.24
C SER A 5 8.05 13.79 5.90
N LEU A 6 7.29 13.59 6.98
CA LEU A 6 7.12 12.28 7.64
C LEU A 6 6.09 11.38 6.96
N ALA A 7 5.16 11.95 6.19
CA ALA A 7 4.12 11.20 5.48
C ALA A 7 4.59 10.64 4.12
N ILE A 8 5.62 11.24 3.52
CA ILE A 8 6.18 10.77 2.23
C ILE A 8 6.75 9.34 2.32
N PRO A 9 7.56 8.97 3.33
CA PRO A 9 8.08 7.61 3.46
C PRO A 9 6.99 6.52 3.47
N PRO A 10 5.94 6.56 4.32
CA PRO A 10 4.89 5.53 4.31
C PRO A 10 4.12 5.48 2.99
N ILE A 11 3.87 6.62 2.34
CA ILE A 11 3.25 6.64 1.00
C ILE A 11 4.13 5.90 -0.01
N GLY A 12 5.43 6.20 -0.05
CA GLY A 12 6.38 5.50 -0.92
C GLY A 12 6.43 4.00 -0.63
N GLY A 13 6.43 3.60 0.64
CA GLY A 13 6.41 2.19 1.05
C GLY A 13 5.16 1.44 0.57
N VAL A 14 3.98 2.05 0.71
CA VAL A 14 2.72 1.46 0.26
C VAL A 14 2.67 1.35 -1.26
N ILE A 15 3.13 2.35 -2.00
CA ILE A 15 3.18 2.32 -3.48
C ILE A 15 4.13 1.23 -3.97
N ILE A 16 5.31 1.08 -3.38
CA ILE A 16 6.26 0.03 -3.75
C ILE A 16 5.66 -1.36 -3.47
N ALA A 17 5.02 -1.53 -2.31
CA ALA A 17 4.34 -2.78 -1.97
C ALA A 17 3.20 -3.09 -2.96
N ASP A 18 2.42 -2.08 -3.32
CA ASP A 18 1.35 -2.20 -4.31
C ASP A 18 1.87 -2.62 -5.68
N PHE A 19 2.94 -1.97 -6.15
CA PHE A 19 3.54 -2.27 -7.44
C PHE A 19 4.10 -3.69 -7.49
N ILE A 20 4.81 -4.15 -6.45
CA ILE A 20 5.36 -5.50 -6.40
C ILE A 20 4.23 -6.54 -6.37
N MET A 21 3.17 -6.28 -5.60
CA MET A 21 2.09 -7.25 -5.39
C MET A 21 1.14 -7.35 -6.58
N ASN A 22 0.87 -6.24 -7.26
CA ASN A 22 -0.02 -6.17 -8.43
C ASN A 22 0.77 -6.00 -9.75
N LYS A 23 2.04 -6.46 -9.78
CA LYS A 23 2.94 -6.29 -10.95
C LYS A 23 2.31 -6.83 -12.24
N LYS A 24 1.54 -7.91 -12.15
CA LYS A 24 0.86 -8.54 -13.31
C LYS A 24 -0.22 -7.64 -13.89
N ARG A 25 -1.01 -6.95 -13.06
CA ARG A 25 -1.97 -5.92 -13.48
C ARG A 25 -1.31 -4.80 -14.31
N TYR A 26 -0.10 -4.40 -13.95
CA TYR A 26 0.67 -3.39 -14.69
C TYR A 26 1.30 -3.93 -15.98
N GLN A 27 1.34 -5.25 -16.21
CA GLN A 27 1.81 -5.80 -17.49
C GLN A 27 0.66 -6.01 -18.46
N ASN A 28 -0.55 -6.29 -17.97
CA ASN A 28 -1.75 -6.54 -18.76
C ASN A 28 -2.77 -5.39 -18.61
N PHE A 29 -2.39 -4.19 -19.05
CA PHE A 29 -3.23 -2.99 -19.00
C PHE A 29 -4.59 -3.16 -19.70
N GLU A 30 -4.67 -3.99 -20.74
CA GLU A 30 -5.87 -4.15 -21.57
C GLU A 30 -7.03 -4.91 -20.87
N LYS A 31 -6.74 -5.69 -19.83
CA LYS A 31 -7.76 -6.48 -19.08
C LYS A 31 -7.88 -6.10 -17.62
N ALA A 32 -7.07 -5.16 -17.16
CA ALA A 32 -7.01 -4.77 -15.76
C ALA A 32 -8.20 -3.86 -15.38
N GLU A 33 -9.11 -4.37 -14.56
CA GLU A 33 -10.06 -3.50 -13.84
C GLU A 33 -9.30 -2.71 -12.78
N PHE A 34 -8.98 -1.45 -13.09
CA PHE A 34 -8.39 -0.54 -12.12
C PHE A 34 -9.49 -0.04 -11.17
N LEU A 35 -9.26 -0.24 -9.88
CA LEU A 35 -10.05 0.44 -8.86
C LEU A 35 -9.72 1.93 -8.91
N THR A 36 -10.75 2.77 -9.09
CA THR A 36 -10.60 4.23 -9.10
C THR A 36 -10.03 4.75 -7.79
N VAL A 37 -10.30 4.08 -6.67
CA VAL A 37 -9.74 4.38 -5.35
C VAL A 37 -9.37 3.09 -4.63
N ASN A 38 -8.09 2.97 -4.24
CA ASN A 38 -7.61 1.86 -3.42
C ASN A 38 -7.70 2.21 -1.93
N TRP A 39 -8.82 1.87 -1.30
CA TRP A 39 -9.04 2.11 0.12
C TRP A 39 -8.06 1.36 1.03
N ALA A 40 -7.59 0.18 0.62
CA ALA A 40 -6.57 -0.55 1.36
C ALA A 40 -5.25 0.24 1.42
N ALA A 41 -4.87 0.92 0.33
CA ALA A 41 -3.69 1.79 0.31
C ALA A 41 -3.83 2.99 1.25
N ILE A 42 -5.00 3.63 1.28
CA ILE A 42 -5.26 4.79 2.16
C ILE A 42 -5.17 4.37 3.63
N ILE A 43 -5.81 3.27 4.01
CA ILE A 43 -5.78 2.75 5.38
C ILE A 43 -4.36 2.33 5.76
N ALA A 44 -3.64 1.67 4.86
CA ALA A 44 -2.27 1.26 5.08
C ALA A 44 -1.33 2.45 5.35
N VAL A 45 -1.47 3.56 4.62
CA VAL A 45 -0.68 4.78 4.88
C VAL A 45 -0.99 5.35 6.28
N ALA A 46 -2.27 5.41 6.67
CA ALA A 46 -2.65 5.88 8.00
C ALA A 46 -2.04 5.01 9.12
N VAL A 47 -2.06 3.69 8.95
CA VAL A 47 -1.43 2.73 9.87
C VAL A 47 0.10 2.88 9.86
N GLY A 48 0.73 3.10 8.70
CA GLY A 48 2.15 3.37 8.60
C GLY A 48 2.57 4.62 9.38
N VAL A 49 1.86 5.73 9.20
CA VAL A 49 2.12 6.96 9.98
C VAL A 49 1.97 6.71 11.49
N ALA A 50 0.95 5.95 11.90
CA ALA A 50 0.78 5.57 13.30
C ALA A 50 1.95 4.71 13.80
N ALA A 51 2.35 3.67 13.06
CA ALA A 51 3.48 2.80 13.39
C ALA A 51 4.79 3.59 13.52
N GLY A 52 5.04 4.56 12.63
CA GLY A 52 6.19 5.47 12.74
C GLY A 52 6.21 6.29 14.02
N LYS A 53 5.03 6.64 14.57
CA LYS A 53 4.89 7.44 15.79
C LYS A 53 4.89 6.62 17.08
N PHE A 54 4.38 5.39 17.05
CA PHE A 54 4.26 4.53 18.24
C PHE A 54 5.44 3.58 18.44
N ILE A 55 6.15 3.20 17.37
CA ILE A 55 7.29 2.27 17.47
C ILE A 55 8.59 3.08 17.66
N PRO A 56 9.32 2.89 18.77
CA PRO A 56 10.61 3.53 18.97
C PRO A 56 11.63 3.05 17.95
N GLY A 57 12.53 3.95 17.51
CA GLY A 57 13.56 3.66 16.52
C GLY A 57 13.56 4.64 15.36
N ILE A 58 13.89 4.16 14.16
CA ILE A 58 13.96 4.98 12.94
C ILE A 58 12.52 5.23 12.44
N VAL A 59 11.97 6.40 12.78
CA VAL A 59 10.59 6.79 12.45
C VAL A 59 10.22 6.54 10.98
N PRO A 60 11.03 6.94 9.97
CA PRO A 60 10.70 6.67 8.58
C PRO A 60 10.65 5.17 8.23
N LEU A 61 11.52 4.36 8.84
CA LEU A 61 11.60 2.93 8.58
C LEU A 61 10.37 2.20 9.13
N ASN A 62 9.99 2.52 10.36
CA ASN A 62 8.78 1.95 10.99
C ASN A 62 7.52 2.36 10.22
N ALA A 63 7.48 3.58 9.69
CA ALA A 63 6.36 4.04 8.88
C ALA A 63 6.24 3.31 7.54
N VAL A 64 7.36 3.13 6.84
CA VAL A 64 7.43 2.38 5.57
C VAL A 64 7.04 0.92 5.79
N LEU A 65 7.65 0.25 6.77
CA LEU A 65 7.39 -1.17 7.05
C LEU A 65 5.96 -1.39 7.54
N GLY A 66 5.46 -0.53 8.44
CA GLY A 66 4.09 -0.60 8.93
C GLY A 66 3.07 -0.41 7.81
N GLY A 67 3.28 0.57 6.94
CA GLY A 67 2.40 0.80 5.79
C GLY A 67 2.44 -0.33 4.78
N ALA A 68 3.64 -0.76 4.37
CA ALA A 68 3.82 -1.85 3.42
C ALA A 68 3.19 -3.16 3.92
N LEU A 69 3.45 -3.54 5.17
CA LEU A 69 2.91 -4.77 5.76
C LEU A 69 1.39 -4.69 5.89
N CYS A 70 0.86 -3.55 6.34
CA CYS A 70 -0.58 -3.35 6.46
C CYS A 70 -1.27 -3.43 5.08
N TYR A 71 -0.65 -2.85 4.04
CA TYR A 71 -1.15 -2.94 2.68
C TYR A 71 -1.19 -4.38 2.15
N ILE A 72 -0.12 -5.14 2.37
CA ILE A 72 -0.04 -6.56 1.96
C ILE A 72 -1.15 -7.39 2.60
N LEU A 73 -1.52 -7.09 3.85
CA LEU A 73 -2.60 -7.79 4.55
C LEU A 73 -4.00 -7.31 4.14
N LEU A 74 -4.19 -6.00 3.96
CA LEU A 74 -5.51 -5.41 3.65
C LEU A 74 -5.92 -5.54 2.19
N ASN A 75 -4.98 -5.37 1.25
CA ASN A 75 -5.28 -5.41 -0.18
C ASN A 75 -5.98 -6.72 -0.62
N PRO A 76 -5.54 -7.94 -0.24
CA PRO A 76 -6.24 -9.17 -0.61
C PRO A 76 -7.62 -9.33 0.05
N LEU A 77 -7.87 -8.68 1.18
CA LEU A 77 -9.16 -8.72 1.86
C LEU A 77 -10.16 -7.75 1.22
N MET A 78 -9.71 -6.54 0.86
CA MET A 78 -10.57 -5.46 0.36
C MET A 78 -10.71 -5.47 -1.18
N ASN A 79 -9.68 -5.93 -1.91
CA ASN A 79 -9.65 -5.89 -3.37
C ASN A 79 -9.82 -7.27 -4.02
N LYS A 80 -10.60 -8.17 -3.41
CA LYS A 80 -10.86 -9.54 -3.91
C LYS A 80 -11.29 -9.59 -5.37
N LYS A 81 -12.13 -8.66 -5.84
CA LYS A 81 -12.58 -8.59 -7.23
C LYS A 81 -11.45 -8.25 -8.21
N ALA A 82 -10.64 -7.24 -7.90
CA ALA A 82 -9.52 -6.83 -8.75
C ALA A 82 -8.42 -7.91 -8.83
N ILE A 83 -8.24 -8.69 -7.77
CA ILE A 83 -7.29 -9.82 -7.73
C ILE A 83 -7.87 -11.04 -8.46
N ALA A 84 -9.18 -11.29 -8.37
CA ALA A 84 -9.84 -12.38 -9.10
C ALA A 84 -9.79 -12.18 -10.62
N SER A 85 -9.94 -10.94 -11.10
CA SER A 85 -9.71 -10.61 -12.52
C SER A 85 -8.25 -10.78 -12.94
N GLU A 86 -7.29 -10.57 -12.02
CA GLU A 86 -5.85 -10.78 -12.28
C GLU A 86 -5.48 -12.27 -12.37
N GLN A 87 -6.15 -13.14 -11.60
CA GLN A 87 -5.90 -14.59 -11.60
C GLN A 87 -6.59 -15.33 -12.76
N ALA A 88 -7.64 -14.74 -13.32
CA ALA A 88 -8.39 -15.33 -14.45
C ALA A 88 -7.81 -14.96 -15.84
N ALA A 89 -6.79 -14.10 -15.90
CA ALA A 89 -6.13 -13.61 -17.11
C ALA A 89 -4.72 -14.17 -17.29
#